data_AF-A0A0A5FZN4-F1
#
_entry.id   AF-A0A0A5FZN4-F1
#
_cell.length_a   1.000
_cell.length_b   1.000
_cell.length_c   1.000
_cell.angle_alpha   90.00
_cell.angle_beta   90.00
_cell.angle_gamma   90.00
#
_symmetry.space_group_name_H-M   'P 1'
#
loop_
_entity.id
_entity.type
_entity.pdbx_description
1 polymer ?
#
loop_
_entity_poly.entity_id
_entity_poly.type
_entity_poly.pdbx_seq_one_letter_code
_entity_poly.pdbx_strand_id
1 'polypeptide(L)'
;MNSYINSEVKTLFIVLITILSLFATIFVVWSLMKSDYHGVLTDLEGSIFTLEPLNVDHESEFSVQEIHFNENTKVKGEGNSIDDLKEGQEVKLWVDEDRHNKVANVIKIIE
;
A
#
# COMPACT_ATOMS: atom_id res chain seq x y z
N MET A 1 12.79 45.89 19.64
CA MET A 1 13.46 44.77 18.95
C MET A 1 13.99 45.29 17.63
N ASN A 2 15.30 45.22 17.38
CA ASN A 2 15.96 45.87 16.23
C ASN A 2 15.40 45.29 14.91
N SER A 3 15.10 46.11 13.89
CA SER A 3 14.40 45.65 12.68
C SER A 3 15.16 44.52 11.95
N TYR A 4 16.49 44.55 12.07
CA TYR A 4 17.43 43.56 11.57
C TYR A 4 17.25 42.16 12.21
N ILE A 5 17.04 42.09 13.53
CA ILE A 5 16.79 40.82 14.25
C ILE A 5 15.45 40.23 13.82
N ASN A 6 14.45 41.07 13.57
CA ASN A 6 13.13 40.61 13.14
C ASN A 6 13.16 40.01 11.71
N SER A 7 14.04 40.49 10.83
CA SER A 7 14.19 39.90 9.48
C SER A 7 14.92 38.56 9.50
N GLU A 8 15.99 38.41 10.30
CA GLU A 8 16.72 37.14 10.41
C GLU A 8 15.85 36.04 11.01
N VAL A 9 15.07 36.36 12.05
CA VAL A 9 14.12 35.42 12.66
C VAL A 9 13.03 35.00 11.66
N LYS A 10 12.50 35.93 10.85
CA LYS A 10 11.53 35.60 9.80
C LYS A 10 12.15 34.68 8.74
N THR A 11 13.37 34.95 8.31
CA THR A 11 14.09 34.09 7.34
C THR A 11 14.30 32.69 7.89
N LEU A 12 14.73 32.56 9.15
CA LEU A 12 14.89 31.25 9.80
C LEU A 12 13.56 30.49 9.89
N PHE A 13 12.46 31.17 10.20
CA PHE A 13 11.13 30.55 10.19
C PHE A 13 10.72 30.06 8.80
N ILE A 14 10.98 30.84 7.74
CA ILE A 14 10.69 30.42 6.35
C ILE A 14 11.50 29.17 5.97
N VAL A 15 12.80 29.16 6.30
CA VAL A 15 13.67 28.00 6.03
C VAL A 15 13.18 26.77 6.80
N LEU A 16 12.82 26.92 8.08
CA LEU A 16 12.29 25.84 8.90
C LEU A 16 11.00 25.25 8.33
N ILE A 17 10.04 26.11 7.93
CA ILE A 17 8.77 25.68 7.33
C ILE A 17 9.03 24.93 6.02
N THR A 18 9.97 25.41 5.20
CA THR A 18 10.32 24.77 3.93
C THR A 18 10.90 23.37 4.16
N ILE A 19 11.81 23.23 5.13
CA ILE A 19 12.39 21.94 5.51
C ILE A 19 11.32 20.98 6.05
N LEU A 20 10.44 21.46 6.94
CA LEU A 20 9.33 20.66 7.46
C LEU A 20 8.36 20.22 6.35
N SER A 21 8.08 21.09 5.38
CA SER A 21 7.25 20.75 4.22
C SER A 21 7.90 19.64 3.39
N LEU A 22 9.22 19.69 3.17
CA LEU A 22 9.95 18.64 2.48
C LEU A 22 9.84 17.29 3.20
N PHE A 23 10.07 17.27 4.51
CA PHE A 23 9.90 16.04 5.30
C PHE A 23 8.46 15.52 5.25
N ALA A 24 7.46 16.40 5.33
CA ALA A 24 6.06 16.01 5.22
C ALA A 24 5.76 15.36 3.86
N THR A 25 6.28 15.91 2.75
CA THR A 25 6.07 15.30 1.43
C THR A 25 6.70 13.92 1.31
N ILE A 26 7.92 13.74 1.83
CA ILE A 26 8.60 12.43 1.83
C ILE A 26 7.80 11.43 2.67
N PHE A 27 7.32 11.85 3.83
CA PHE A 27 6.52 11.00 4.72
C PHE A 27 5.19 10.57 4.06
N VAL A 28 4.48 11.49 3.40
CA VAL A 28 3.23 11.17 2.69
C VAL A 28 3.48 10.20 1.54
N VAL A 29 4.52 10.42 0.72
CA VAL A 29 4.87 9.52 -0.38
C VAL A 29 5.25 8.13 0.13
N TRP A 30 6.04 8.06 1.21
CA TRP A 30 6.37 6.78 1.84
C TRP A 30 5.11 6.07 2.32
N SER A 31 4.23 6.77 3.05
CA SER A 31 3.01 6.18 3.61
C SER A 31 2.13 5.54 2.53
N LEU A 32 2.05 6.13 1.33
CA LEU A 32 1.27 5.58 0.21
C LEU A 32 1.93 4.37 -0.46
N MET A 33 3.23 4.14 -0.26
CA MET A 33 3.94 2.98 -0.82
C MET A 33 3.83 1.71 0.03
N LYS A 34 3.35 1.80 1.27
CA LYS A 34 3.15 0.64 2.13
C LYS A 34 1.90 -0.13 1.67
N SER A 35 2.03 -1.42 1.39
CA SER A 35 0.89 -2.31 1.09
C SER A 35 0.15 -2.69 2.37
N ASP A 36 -1.15 -2.95 2.26
CA ASP A 36 -2.00 -3.38 3.37
C ASP A 36 -1.76 -4.86 3.68
N TYR A 37 -1.62 -5.68 2.64
CA TYR A 37 -1.33 -7.10 2.77
C TYR A 37 -0.17 -7.54 1.87
N HIS A 38 0.47 -8.63 2.27
CA HIS A 38 1.54 -9.29 1.56
C HIS A 38 1.43 -10.79 1.84
N GLY A 39 1.28 -11.59 0.78
CA GLY A 39 0.97 -13.01 0.91
C GLY A 39 1.03 -13.76 -0.41
N VAL A 40 0.63 -15.01 -0.37
CA VAL A 40 0.48 -15.88 -1.54
C VAL A 40 -1.00 -15.92 -1.92
N LEU A 41 -1.27 -15.78 -3.22
CA LEU A 41 -2.60 -15.91 -3.78
C LEU A 41 -2.99 -17.39 -3.86
N THR A 42 -4.09 -17.77 -3.20
CA THR A 42 -4.69 -19.11 -3.23
C THR A 42 -6.19 -19.01 -3.56
N ASP A 43 -6.81 -20.13 -3.92
CA ASP A 43 -8.24 -20.24 -4.23
C ASP A 43 -8.78 -19.14 -5.16
N LEU A 44 -8.20 -19.01 -6.35
CA LEU A 44 -8.60 -17.99 -7.32
C LEU A 44 -9.88 -18.42 -8.05
N GLU A 45 -11.02 -17.87 -7.64
CA GLU A 45 -12.32 -18.19 -8.24
C GLU A 45 -13.04 -16.92 -8.71
N GLY A 46 -13.16 -16.77 -10.03
CA GLY A 46 -13.88 -15.65 -10.65
C GLY A 46 -13.24 -14.30 -10.34
N SER A 47 -13.86 -13.52 -9.45
CA SER A 47 -13.43 -12.17 -9.05
C SER A 47 -12.99 -12.09 -7.59
N ILE A 48 -12.65 -13.24 -7.00
CA ILE A 48 -12.29 -13.42 -5.60
C ILE A 48 -11.05 -14.30 -5.52
N PHE A 49 -10.16 -14.01 -4.58
CA PHE A 49 -9.09 -14.91 -4.19
C PHE A 49 -8.85 -14.86 -2.69
N THR A 50 -8.20 -15.89 -2.20
CA THR A 50 -7.73 -15.98 -0.83
C THR A 50 -6.27 -15.53 -0.76
N LEU A 51 -5.94 -14.72 0.25
CA LEU A 51 -4.55 -14.37 0.54
C LEU A 51 -4.07 -15.09 1.79
N GLU A 52 -3.07 -15.94 1.60
CA GLU A 52 -2.38 -16.64 2.68
C GLU A 52 -1.08 -15.93 3.08
N PRO A 53 -0.74 -15.90 4.38
CA PRO A 53 0.52 -15.34 4.83
C PRO A 53 1.71 -16.19 4.36
N LEU A 54 2.82 -15.54 3.99
CA LEU A 54 4.04 -16.21 3.51
C LEU A 54 4.71 -17.13 4.54
N ASN A 55 4.47 -16.90 5.82
CA ASN A 55 5.08 -17.66 6.89
C ASN A 55 4.01 -18.16 7.84
N VAL A 56 3.73 -19.46 7.75
CA VAL A 56 2.67 -20.15 8.46
C VAL A 56 3.32 -20.92 9.62
N ASP A 57 3.39 -20.30 10.80
CA ASP A 57 3.72 -21.01 12.04
C ASP A 57 2.58 -21.96 12.43
N HIS A 58 2.79 -23.26 12.23
CA HIS A 58 1.80 -24.34 12.36
C HIS A 58 1.01 -24.37 13.69
N GLU A 59 1.43 -23.64 14.72
CA GLU A 59 0.76 -23.56 16.02
C GLU A 59 -0.27 -22.42 16.16
N SER A 60 -0.49 -21.59 15.13
CA SER A 60 -1.44 -20.46 15.18
C SER A 60 -2.56 -20.55 14.15
N GLU A 61 -3.78 -20.15 14.53
CA GLU A 61 -4.88 -19.94 13.59
C GLU A 61 -4.55 -18.73 12.71
N PHE A 62 -4.30 -18.96 11.42
CA PHE A 62 -4.05 -17.88 10.47
C PHE A 62 -5.36 -17.28 9.99
N SER A 63 -5.46 -15.96 10.06
CA SER A 63 -6.54 -15.22 9.41
C SER A 63 -6.29 -15.22 7.91
N VAL A 64 -6.84 -16.23 7.25
CA VAL A 64 -7.01 -16.28 5.80
C VAL A 64 -7.91 -15.11 5.38
N GLN A 65 -7.46 -14.29 4.43
CA GLN A 65 -8.20 -13.09 4.00
C GLN A 65 -8.83 -13.33 2.63
N GLU A 66 -10.15 -13.24 2.54
CA GLU A 66 -10.85 -13.21 1.26
C GLU A 66 -10.76 -11.79 0.67
N ILE A 67 -10.27 -11.68 -0.56
CA ILE A 67 -10.08 -10.42 -1.27
C ILE A 67 -10.82 -10.47 -2.60
N HIS A 68 -11.64 -9.45 -2.84
CA HIS A 68 -12.32 -9.23 -4.10
C HIS A 68 -11.49 -8.34 -5.02
N PHE A 69 -11.63 -8.53 -6.33
CA PHE A 69 -11.10 -7.60 -7.34
C PHE A 69 -12.14 -7.38 -8.43
N ASN A 70 -11.98 -6.31 -9.19
CA ASN A 70 -12.88 -5.96 -10.28
C ASN A 70 -12.11 -5.30 -11.43
N GLU A 71 -12.83 -4.89 -12.48
CA GLU A 71 -12.28 -4.21 -13.65
C GLU A 71 -11.51 -2.91 -13.36
N ASN A 72 -11.71 -2.29 -12.19
CA ASN A 72 -10.99 -1.11 -11.75
C ASN A 72 -9.69 -1.45 -10.99
N THR A 73 -9.49 -2.71 -10.60
CA THR A 73 -8.29 -3.18 -9.92
C THR A 73 -7.09 -3.09 -10.86
N LYS A 74 -6.02 -2.44 -10.41
CA LYS A 74 -4.79 -2.27 -11.19
C LYS A 74 -3.78 -3.37 -10.85
N VAL A 75 -3.38 -4.15 -11.84
CA VAL A 75 -2.28 -5.11 -11.71
C VAL A 75 -0.96 -4.47 -12.11
N LYS A 76 0.10 -4.71 -11.32
CA LYS A 76 1.46 -4.21 -11.54
C LYS A 76 2.48 -5.34 -11.28
N GLY A 77 3.65 -5.27 -11.90
CA GLY A 77 4.74 -6.23 -11.66
C GLY A 77 5.05 -7.04 -12.91
N GLU A 78 5.26 -8.35 -12.75
CA GLU A 78 5.46 -9.29 -13.87
C GLU A 78 4.21 -9.50 -14.75
N GLY A 79 3.05 -9.03 -14.29
CA GLY A 79 1.81 -8.96 -15.07
C GLY A 79 1.26 -7.53 -15.13
N ASN A 80 0.39 -7.28 -16.11
CA ASN A 80 -0.30 -6.01 -16.29
C ASN A 80 -1.82 -6.15 -16.41
N SER A 81 -2.35 -7.39 -16.44
CA SER A 81 -3.77 -7.69 -16.45
C SER A 81 -4.16 -8.55 -15.24
N ILE A 82 -5.45 -8.54 -14.91
CA ILE A 82 -6.08 -9.48 -13.97
C ILE A 82 -5.91 -10.92 -14.47
N ASP A 83 -5.87 -11.12 -15.79
CA ASP A 83 -5.67 -12.43 -16.42
C ASP A 83 -4.27 -13.02 -16.16
N ASP A 84 -3.31 -12.19 -15.72
CA ASP A 84 -1.96 -12.64 -15.38
C ASP A 84 -1.87 -13.21 -13.95
N LEU A 85 -2.94 -13.06 -13.16
CA LEU A 85 -3.02 -13.59 -11.80
C LEU A 85 -3.14 -15.11 -11.83
N LYS A 86 -2.32 -15.77 -11.02
CA LYS A 86 -2.27 -17.22 -10.88
C LYS A 86 -2.10 -17.60 -9.42
N GLU A 87 -2.68 -18.72 -9.06
CA GLU A 87 -2.46 -19.31 -7.74
C GLU A 87 -0.97 -19.61 -7.51
N GLY A 88 -0.53 -19.45 -6.27
CA GLY A 88 0.85 -19.62 -5.85
C GLY A 88 1.74 -18.39 -6.04
N GLN A 89 1.23 -17.30 -6.64
CA GLN A 89 1.99 -16.06 -6.80
C GLN A 89 2.11 -15.28 -5.50
N GLU A 90 3.28 -14.71 -5.26
CA GLU A 90 3.48 -13.76 -4.17
C GLU A 90 2.99 -12.37 -4.60
N VAL A 91 2.05 -11.80 -3.83
CA VAL A 91 1.41 -10.52 -4.15
C VAL A 91 1.41 -9.56 -2.97
N LYS A 92 1.51 -8.27 -3.29
CA LYS A 92 1.23 -7.16 -2.36
C LYS A 92 -0.06 -6.47 -2.77
N LEU A 93 -0.92 -6.22 -1.80
CA LEU A 93 -2.26 -5.67 -2.02
C LEU A 93 -2.41 -4.31 -1.35
N TRP A 94 -3.08 -3.42 -2.07
CA TRP A 94 -3.68 -2.20 -1.52
C TRP A 94 -5.18 -2.37 -1.65
N VAL A 95 -5.88 -2.39 -0.52
CA VAL A 95 -7.30 -2.69 -0.47
C VAL A 95 -8.09 -1.51 0.09
N ASP A 96 -9.30 -1.34 -0.42
CA ASP A 96 -10.32 -0.51 0.22
C ASP A 96 -11.40 -1.42 0.80
N GLU A 97 -12.01 -0.99 1.90
CA GLU A 97 -13.23 -1.63 2.41
C GLU A 97 -14.46 -1.03 1.73
N ASP A 98 -15.12 -1.81 0.89
CA ASP A 98 -16.42 -1.46 0.29
C ASP A 98 -17.51 -2.38 0.84
N ARG A 99 -18.47 -1.82 1.59
CA ARG A 99 -19.65 -2.54 2.11
C ARG A 99 -19.34 -3.87 2.81
N HIS A 100 -18.28 -3.89 3.63
CA HIS A 100 -17.76 -5.05 4.38
C HIS A 100 -16.92 -6.04 3.58
N ASN A 101 -16.71 -5.80 2.28
CA ASN A 101 -15.81 -6.60 1.45
C ASN A 101 -14.48 -5.87 1.29
N LYS A 102 -13.38 -6.62 1.30
CA LYS A 102 -12.05 -6.09 0.98
C LYS A 102 -11.86 -6.14 -0.53
N VAL A 103 -11.80 -4.98 -1.17
CA VAL A 103 -11.64 -4.86 -2.62
C VAL A 103 -10.24 -4.37 -2.92
N ALA A 104 -9.48 -5.14 -3.69
CA ALA A 104 -8.14 -4.75 -4.12
C ALA A 104 -8.23 -3.59 -5.13
N ASN A 105 -7.62 -2.46 -4.78
CA ASN A 105 -7.38 -1.36 -5.70
C ASN A 105 -6.14 -1.61 -6.57
N VAL A 106 -5.10 -2.14 -5.94
CA VAL A 106 -3.84 -2.46 -6.61
C VAL A 106 -3.37 -3.84 -6.16
N ILE A 107 -3.05 -4.68 -7.13
CA ILE A 107 -2.38 -5.97 -6.92
C ILE A 107 -1.00 -5.85 -7.56
N LYS A 108 0.05 -6.00 -6.76
CA LYS A 108 1.43 -6.04 -7.25
C LYS A 108 1.97 -7.46 -7.15
N ILE A 109 2.20 -8.09 -8.31
CA ILE A 109 2.89 -9.38 -8.42
C ILE A 109 4.38 -9.15 -8.17
N ILE A 110 4.97 -9.96 -7.29
CA ILE A 110 6.37 -9.84 -6.87
C ILE A 110 7.26 -10.88 -7.55
N GLU A 111 6.77 -12.12 -7.67
CA GLU A 111 7.44 -13.29 -8.25
C GLU A 111 6.40 -14.34 -8.69
#